data_AF-A0A2N4TSN9-F1
#
_entry.id   AF-A0A2N4TSN9-F1
#
_cell.length_a   1.000
_cell.length_b   1.000
_cell.length_c   1.000
_cell.angle_alpha   90.00
_cell.angle_beta   90.00
_cell.angle_gamma   90.00
#
_symmetry.space_group_name_H-M   'P 1'
#
loop_
_entity.id
_entity.type
_entity.pdbx_description
1 polymer ?
#
loop_
_entity_poly.entity_id
_entity_poly.type
_entity_poly.pdbx_seq_one_letter_code
_entity_poly.pdbx_strand_id
1 'polypeptide(L)'
;MNLYKKSVLALVCAISVSAYAADSAPSAPNKPSPSPVKKRSKCDCSAVQEKVVSSLGFDPASEQGQIMLRFVKRAMSSNSKLSERIQSFSEPSMADEKLSAAERLRTLALMRTMVTATPTDCKVYLDALKEDGSMDFMHKMSPQALQAMLDTIEIRALHEASDDETDTGGTIEDKLETHKYLRTAFKLDENGVRTPPPTLCEQIPLMIDHVLTTPKPKQDRASLALLRVLNLHPSAPRMVLRQPETYLDEAFDERVLPEAIRSSLPADGSKPLPFKRAVFDLEVVSKAETTTTQRLTSTVINRRNNGVLAGFTAPTVPSGDVDWTELGLGYGMAALRSHFVESRINASQANQLDQAALAAANTPLKEGMTLRIPLPQPDFRGDKERVCTVGSERQASTVFAKFTGSAIDLHCKVTSSEGVVTELHSVWLRDYQMESVLSAENKYGKNEVVIRDVKFE
;
A
#
# COMPACT_ATOMS: atom_id res chain seq x y z
N MET A 1 -3.14 8.34 14.33
CA MET A 1 -4.45 8.19 14.99
C MET A 1 -4.23 8.19 16.50
N ASN A 2 -4.33 9.36 17.14
CA ASN A 2 -4.21 9.55 18.60
C ASN A 2 -5.58 9.53 19.30
N LEU A 3 -6.66 9.20 18.57
CA LEU A 3 -8.02 9.33 19.08
C LEU A 3 -8.43 8.20 20.01
N TYR A 4 -8.26 6.98 19.54
CA TYR A 4 -8.53 5.80 20.34
C TYR A 4 -7.63 5.76 21.58
N LYS A 5 -6.43 6.35 21.50
CA LYS A 5 -5.44 6.44 22.58
C LYS A 5 -5.99 7.00 23.87
N LYS A 6 -6.43 8.25 23.85
CA LYS A 6 -6.82 8.95 25.07
C LYS A 6 -8.30 8.76 25.37
N SER A 7 -9.15 8.55 24.38
CA SER A 7 -10.58 8.31 24.55
C SER A 7 -10.84 6.93 25.16
N VAL A 8 -10.18 5.87 24.64
CA VAL A 8 -10.24 4.55 25.29
C VAL A 8 -9.52 4.59 26.62
N LEU A 9 -8.32 5.20 26.75
CA LEU A 9 -7.64 5.32 28.05
C LEU A 9 -8.44 6.15 29.07
N ALA A 10 -9.18 7.18 28.66
CA ALA A 10 -10.07 7.94 29.54
C ALA A 10 -11.27 7.11 29.95
N LEU A 11 -11.84 6.30 29.04
CA LEU A 11 -12.86 5.31 29.34
C LEU A 11 -12.33 4.25 30.32
N VAL A 12 -11.10 3.74 30.08
CA VAL A 12 -10.38 2.77 30.91
C VAL A 12 -10.13 3.35 32.29
N CYS A 13 -9.59 4.57 32.39
CA CYS A 13 -9.31 5.26 33.64
C CYS A 13 -10.61 5.54 34.40
N ALA A 14 -11.67 5.98 33.74
CA ALA A 14 -12.98 6.21 34.37
C ALA A 14 -13.58 4.90 34.90
N ILE A 15 -13.50 3.80 34.14
CA ILE A 15 -13.98 2.48 34.56
C ILE A 15 -13.09 1.91 35.68
N SER A 16 -11.77 2.08 35.62
CA SER A 16 -10.80 1.53 36.57
C SER A 16 -10.81 2.26 37.92
N VAL A 17 -10.85 3.60 37.91
CA VAL A 17 -11.00 4.41 39.13
C VAL A 17 -12.33 4.10 39.82
N SER A 18 -13.40 3.88 39.03
CA SER A 18 -14.72 3.54 39.58
C SER A 18 -14.83 2.10 40.07
N ALA A 19 -14.16 1.14 39.41
CA ALA A 19 -14.04 -0.24 39.90
C ALA A 19 -13.23 -0.30 41.21
N TYR A 20 -12.14 0.46 41.30
CA TYR A 20 -11.37 0.62 42.54
C TYR A 20 -12.21 1.28 43.65
N ALA A 21 -13.00 2.30 43.34
CA ALA A 21 -13.91 2.96 44.29
C ALA A 21 -15.04 2.04 44.76
N ALA A 22 -15.49 1.10 43.93
CA ALA A 22 -16.48 0.08 44.30
C ALA A 22 -15.89 -0.98 45.26
N ASP A 23 -14.62 -1.36 45.06
CA ASP A 23 -13.90 -2.29 45.94
C ASP A 23 -13.41 -1.64 47.26
N SER A 24 -13.26 -0.31 47.29
CA SER A 24 -12.79 0.46 48.45
C SER A 24 -13.88 1.21 49.21
N ALA A 25 -15.15 0.94 48.93
CA ALA A 25 -16.27 1.48 49.72
C ALA A 25 -16.09 1.10 51.21
N PRO A 26 -16.14 2.07 52.15
CA PRO A 26 -15.75 1.84 53.52
C PRO A 26 -16.66 0.79 54.17
N SER A 27 -16.07 -0.34 54.55
CA SER A 27 -16.68 -1.21 55.54
C SER A 27 -16.82 -0.39 56.81
N ALA A 28 -18.06 -0.19 57.28
CA ALA A 28 -18.34 0.51 58.53
C ALA A 28 -17.38 0.04 59.64
N PRO A 29 -16.87 0.94 60.50
CA PRO A 29 -15.87 0.57 61.49
C PRO A 29 -16.55 -0.33 62.51
N ASN A 30 -16.15 -1.61 62.58
CA ASN A 30 -16.55 -2.45 63.68
C ASN A 30 -15.39 -3.24 64.26
N LYS A 31 -15.37 -3.18 65.59
CA LYS A 31 -14.53 -3.88 66.55
C LYS A 31 -14.22 -5.33 66.17
N PRO A 32 -13.09 -5.88 66.64
CA PRO A 32 -12.61 -7.18 66.22
C PRO A 32 -13.45 -8.28 66.87
N SER A 33 -14.02 -9.16 66.06
CA SER A 33 -14.30 -10.53 66.45
C SER A 33 -14.27 -11.44 65.21
N PRO A 34 -13.67 -12.65 65.28
CA PRO A 34 -13.34 -13.43 64.10
C PRO A 34 -14.48 -14.38 63.69
N SER A 35 -14.58 -14.60 62.36
CA SER A 35 -15.33 -15.65 61.61
C SER A 35 -16.57 -15.14 60.84
N PRO A 36 -16.98 -15.80 59.74
CA PRO A 36 -16.27 -16.69 58.80
C PRO A 36 -16.15 -16.03 57.40
N VAL A 37 -15.41 -16.67 56.49
CA VAL A 37 -15.27 -16.27 55.07
C VAL A 37 -16.66 -16.05 54.44
N LYS A 38 -17.08 -14.77 54.35
CA LYS A 38 -18.26 -14.38 53.58
C LYS A 38 -17.97 -14.65 52.11
N LYS A 39 -18.70 -15.60 51.52
CA LYS A 39 -18.92 -15.63 50.06
C LYS A 39 -19.31 -14.21 49.65
N ARG A 40 -18.48 -13.56 48.81
CA ARG A 40 -18.76 -12.24 48.23
C ARG A 40 -20.20 -12.25 47.69
N SER A 41 -21.12 -11.58 48.38
CA SER A 41 -22.45 -11.31 47.84
C SER A 41 -22.25 -10.53 46.56
N LYS A 42 -22.91 -10.94 45.46
CA LYS A 42 -23.00 -10.15 44.23
C LYS A 42 -23.32 -8.70 44.63
N CYS A 43 -22.34 -7.81 44.51
CA CYS A 43 -22.58 -6.39 44.73
C CYS A 43 -23.60 -5.98 43.66
N ASP A 44 -24.74 -5.42 44.08
CA ASP A 44 -25.66 -4.78 43.15
C ASP A 44 -25.03 -3.44 42.74
N CYS A 45 -24.04 -3.53 41.84
CA CYS A 45 -23.24 -2.41 41.39
C CYS A 45 -24.02 -1.44 40.49
N SER A 46 -25.35 -1.53 40.41
CA SER A 46 -26.19 -0.70 39.53
C SER A 46 -25.97 0.80 39.77
N ALA A 47 -25.99 1.25 41.03
CA ALA A 47 -25.74 2.66 41.39
C ALA A 47 -24.30 3.11 41.06
N VAL A 48 -23.32 2.20 41.15
CA VAL A 48 -21.93 2.48 40.76
C VAL A 48 -21.84 2.62 39.24
N GLN A 49 -22.47 1.70 38.49
CA GLN A 49 -22.49 1.69 37.03
C GLN A 49 -23.14 2.95 36.47
N GLU A 50 -24.29 3.37 37.03
CA GLU A 50 -24.95 4.63 36.68
C GLU A 50 -24.06 5.84 36.95
N LYS A 51 -23.39 5.87 38.10
CA LYS A 51 -22.43 6.94 38.42
C LYS A 51 -21.26 6.98 37.44
N VAL A 52 -20.74 5.83 36.99
CA VAL A 52 -19.70 5.79 35.93
C VAL A 52 -20.22 6.40 34.65
N VAL A 53 -21.41 5.99 34.19
CA VAL A 53 -22.01 6.49 32.94
C VAL A 53 -22.28 8.00 33.02
N SER A 54 -22.80 8.49 34.14
CA SER A 54 -22.96 9.93 34.37
C SER A 54 -21.62 10.68 34.42
N SER A 55 -20.57 10.09 34.99
CA SER A 55 -19.24 10.70 35.01
C SER A 55 -18.59 10.82 33.63
N LEU A 56 -19.01 9.97 32.69
CA LEU A 56 -18.64 10.05 31.27
C LEU A 56 -19.48 11.08 30.49
N GLY A 57 -20.40 11.78 31.18
CA GLY A 57 -21.26 12.81 30.62
C GLY A 57 -22.55 12.29 29.99
N PHE A 58 -22.85 10.99 30.10
CA PHE A 58 -24.07 10.41 29.53
C PHE A 58 -25.20 10.44 30.56
N ASP A 59 -26.39 10.86 30.15
CA ASP A 59 -27.61 10.64 30.94
C ASP A 59 -27.95 9.14 30.93
N PRO A 60 -27.89 8.42 32.07
CA PRO A 60 -28.20 6.99 32.13
C PRO A 60 -29.60 6.64 31.61
N ALA A 61 -30.56 7.56 31.65
CA ALA A 61 -31.91 7.36 31.14
C ALA A 61 -32.02 7.50 29.61
N SER A 62 -31.06 8.17 28.97
CA SER A 62 -31.00 8.33 27.52
C SER A 62 -30.64 7.01 26.82
N GLU A 63 -30.98 6.88 25.54
CA GLU A 63 -30.66 5.68 24.75
C GLU A 63 -29.14 5.41 24.71
N GLN A 64 -28.33 6.46 24.52
CA GLN A 64 -26.86 6.38 24.57
C GLN A 64 -26.35 6.00 25.97
N GLY A 65 -26.97 6.54 27.03
CA GLY A 65 -26.66 6.16 28.41
C GLY A 65 -26.95 4.68 28.70
N GLN A 66 -28.07 4.15 28.20
CA GLN A 66 -28.39 2.72 28.31
C GLN A 66 -27.41 1.83 27.52
N ILE A 67 -26.91 2.30 26.37
CA ILE A 67 -25.83 1.63 25.64
C ILE A 67 -24.55 1.60 26.47
N MET A 68 -24.13 2.75 27.04
CA MET A 68 -22.95 2.80 27.90
C MET A 68 -23.10 1.98 29.17
N LEU A 69 -24.27 1.98 29.81
CA LEU A 69 -24.56 1.14 30.97
C LEU A 69 -24.36 -0.34 30.65
N ARG A 70 -24.85 -0.81 29.50
CA ARG A 70 -24.65 -2.21 29.07
C ARG A 70 -23.17 -2.54 28.85
N PHE A 71 -22.40 -1.62 28.27
CA PHE A 71 -20.96 -1.80 28.09
C PHE A 71 -20.21 -1.83 29.43
N VAL A 72 -20.44 -0.83 30.30
CA VAL A 72 -19.82 -0.75 31.64
C VAL A 72 -20.19 -1.97 32.48
N LYS A 73 -21.45 -2.41 32.45
CA LYS A 73 -21.89 -3.61 33.17
C LYS A 73 -21.16 -4.86 32.71
N ARG A 74 -20.91 -5.02 31.40
CA ARG A 74 -20.11 -6.12 30.86
C ARG A 74 -18.65 -6.02 31.32
N ALA A 75 -18.03 -4.85 31.18
CA ALA A 75 -16.65 -4.59 31.58
C ALA A 75 -16.41 -4.76 33.09
N MET A 76 -17.37 -4.40 33.95
CA MET A 76 -17.26 -4.50 35.41
C MET A 76 -17.75 -5.84 35.98
N SER A 77 -18.19 -6.78 35.14
CA SER A 77 -18.61 -8.09 35.64
C SER A 77 -17.42 -8.85 36.26
N SER A 78 -17.66 -9.57 37.35
CA SER A 78 -16.62 -10.08 38.27
C SER A 78 -15.64 -11.11 37.68
N ASN A 79 -15.81 -11.53 36.43
CA ASN A 79 -14.94 -12.43 35.68
C ASN A 79 -14.67 -11.90 34.25
N SER A 80 -14.77 -10.58 34.02
CA SER A 80 -14.68 -10.05 32.66
C SER A 80 -13.22 -9.92 32.22
N LYS A 81 -12.80 -10.84 31.33
CA LYS A 81 -11.57 -10.69 30.54
C LYS A 81 -11.49 -9.33 29.83
N LEU A 82 -12.66 -8.74 29.53
CA LEU A 82 -12.79 -7.41 28.93
C LEU A 82 -12.16 -6.32 29.81
N SER A 83 -12.40 -6.33 31.13
CA SER A 83 -11.80 -5.36 32.07
C SER A 83 -10.28 -5.45 32.08
N GLU A 84 -9.76 -6.67 32.24
CA GLU A 84 -8.33 -6.94 32.32
C GLU A 84 -7.61 -6.55 31.03
N ARG A 85 -8.24 -6.84 29.88
CA ARG A 85 -7.69 -6.51 28.55
C ARG A 85 -7.77 -5.02 28.23
N ILE A 86 -8.86 -4.36 28.62
CA ILE A 86 -8.99 -2.90 28.52
C ILE A 86 -7.91 -2.21 29.39
N GLN A 87 -7.62 -2.73 30.59
CA GLN A 87 -6.58 -2.19 31.49
C GLN A 87 -5.14 -2.46 31.03
N SER A 88 -4.90 -3.61 30.40
CA SER A 88 -3.60 -4.00 29.85
C SER A 88 -3.40 -3.60 28.39
N PHE A 89 -4.33 -2.80 27.84
CA PHE A 89 -4.33 -2.40 26.45
C PHE A 89 -3.16 -1.45 26.15
N SER A 90 -2.04 -2.02 25.69
CA SER A 90 -1.04 -1.29 24.90
C SER A 90 -1.55 -1.10 23.47
N GLU A 91 -1.06 -0.11 22.74
CA GLU A 91 -1.65 0.37 21.48
C GLU A 91 -1.00 -0.19 20.19
N PRO A 92 -1.33 -1.39 19.70
CA PRO A 92 -1.17 -1.66 18.29
C PRO A 92 -2.27 -0.95 17.50
N SER A 93 -1.99 -0.55 16.26
CA SER A 93 -3.05 -0.16 15.35
C SER A 93 -3.95 -1.36 15.05
N MET A 94 -5.20 -1.19 14.59
CA MET A 94 -6.07 -2.33 14.22
C MET A 94 -5.45 -3.20 13.11
N ALA A 95 -4.50 -2.66 12.35
CA ALA A 95 -3.73 -3.41 11.37
C ALA A 95 -2.54 -4.20 11.99
N ASP A 96 -2.05 -3.77 13.16
CA ASP A 96 -0.94 -4.41 13.88
C ASP A 96 -1.43 -5.43 14.92
N GLU A 97 -2.72 -5.38 15.27
CA GLU A 97 -3.38 -6.28 16.23
C GLU A 97 -3.52 -7.74 15.74
N LYS A 98 -3.13 -8.03 14.48
CA LYS A 98 -3.28 -9.35 13.84
C LYS A 98 -4.68 -9.95 13.99
N LEU A 99 -5.72 -9.13 13.81
CA LEU A 99 -7.11 -9.58 13.81
C LEU A 99 -7.32 -10.68 12.76
N SER A 100 -8.04 -11.76 13.13
CA SER A 100 -8.41 -12.81 12.18
C SER A 100 -9.27 -12.25 11.04
N ALA A 101 -9.30 -12.92 9.89
CA ALA A 101 -10.10 -12.47 8.75
C ALA A 101 -11.58 -12.18 9.11
N ALA A 102 -12.19 -13.02 9.95
CA ALA A 102 -13.56 -12.84 10.40
C ALA A 102 -13.74 -11.60 11.28
N GLU A 103 -12.80 -11.33 12.19
CA GLU A 103 -12.82 -10.14 13.04
C GLU A 103 -12.55 -8.86 12.25
N ARG A 104 -11.67 -8.91 11.24
CA ARG A 104 -11.46 -7.79 10.31
C ARG A 104 -12.76 -7.43 9.59
N LEU A 105 -13.47 -8.42 9.05
CA LEU A 105 -14.75 -8.20 8.36
C LEU A 105 -15.83 -7.66 9.31
N ARG A 106 -15.92 -8.21 10.53
CA ARG A 106 -16.84 -7.70 11.55
C ARG A 106 -16.52 -6.25 11.93
N THR A 107 -15.24 -5.93 12.10
CA THR A 107 -14.77 -4.58 12.38
C THR A 107 -15.13 -3.61 11.26
N LEU A 108 -14.91 -4.00 9.99
CA LEU A 108 -15.32 -3.19 8.84
C LEU A 108 -16.84 -2.98 8.80
N ALA A 109 -17.64 -4.01 9.04
CA ALA A 109 -19.10 -3.86 9.10
C ALA A 109 -19.55 -2.89 10.20
N LEU A 110 -18.91 -2.93 11.38
CA LEU A 110 -19.17 -1.98 12.46
C LEU A 110 -18.72 -0.55 12.08
N MET A 111 -17.56 -0.40 11.43
CA MET A 111 -17.11 0.89 10.89
C MET A 111 -18.08 1.48 9.88
N ARG A 112 -18.64 0.65 9.01
CA ARG A 112 -19.69 1.09 8.10
C ARG A 112 -20.88 1.65 8.88
N THR A 113 -21.39 0.91 9.87
CA THR A 113 -22.46 1.41 10.74
C THR A 113 -22.09 2.71 11.44
N MET A 114 -20.86 2.84 11.95
CA MET A 114 -20.38 4.07 12.61
C MET A 114 -20.44 5.30 11.68
N VAL A 115 -20.21 5.14 10.38
CA VAL A 115 -20.20 6.28 9.43
C VAL A 115 -21.50 6.44 8.64
N THR A 116 -22.40 5.45 8.64
CA THR A 116 -23.65 5.49 7.86
C THR A 116 -24.93 5.44 8.70
N ALA A 117 -24.87 5.29 10.03
CA ALA A 117 -26.08 5.20 10.86
C ALA A 117 -26.98 6.43 10.73
N THR A 118 -26.40 7.63 10.67
CA THR A 118 -27.09 8.88 10.33
C THR A 118 -26.22 9.75 9.42
N PRO A 119 -26.79 10.74 8.69
CA PRO A 119 -26.02 11.64 7.82
C PRO A 119 -24.91 12.42 8.54
N THR A 120 -25.05 12.63 9.85
CA THR A 120 -24.09 13.38 10.67
C THR A 120 -22.98 12.53 11.26
N ASP A 121 -23.17 11.21 11.40
CA ASP A 121 -22.25 10.34 12.13
C ASP A 121 -20.87 10.25 11.47
N CYS A 122 -20.81 10.21 10.13
CA CYS A 122 -19.51 10.25 9.46
C CYS A 122 -18.75 11.54 9.78
N LYS A 123 -19.42 12.70 9.75
CA LYS A 123 -18.78 13.97 10.08
C LYS A 123 -18.27 13.95 11.52
N VAL A 124 -19.09 13.47 12.45
CA VAL A 124 -18.68 13.30 13.86
C VAL A 124 -17.44 12.42 13.96
N TYR A 125 -17.41 11.28 13.27
CA TYR A 125 -16.26 10.38 13.24
C TYR A 125 -15.00 11.04 12.64
N LEU A 126 -15.13 11.74 11.52
CA LEU A 126 -13.99 12.41 10.86
C LEU A 126 -13.48 13.63 11.63
N ASP A 127 -14.37 14.39 12.26
CA ASP A 127 -14.00 15.51 13.13
C ASP A 127 -13.32 15.00 14.39
N ALA A 128 -13.84 13.89 14.94
CA ALA A 128 -13.19 13.16 16.00
C ALA A 128 -11.74 12.86 15.58
N LEU A 129 -11.46 12.30 14.39
CA LEU A 129 -10.09 12.00 13.93
C LEU A 129 -9.09 13.18 13.99
N LYS A 130 -9.56 14.43 14.03
CA LYS A 130 -8.76 15.66 14.11
C LYS A 130 -8.64 16.22 15.53
N GLU A 131 -9.58 15.91 16.42
CA GLU A 131 -9.63 16.43 17.79
C GLU A 131 -8.88 15.52 18.76
N ASP A 132 -7.67 15.93 19.16
CA ASP A 132 -6.83 15.13 20.05
C ASP A 132 -7.43 15.00 21.47
N GLY A 133 -8.01 13.83 21.76
CA GLY A 133 -8.26 13.33 23.12
C GLY A 133 -9.57 13.74 23.80
N SER A 134 -10.57 14.19 23.05
CA SER A 134 -11.92 14.41 23.60
C SER A 134 -12.80 13.16 23.48
N MET A 135 -13.65 12.94 24.49
CA MET A 135 -14.76 11.97 24.47
C MET A 135 -16.07 12.58 23.95
N ASP A 136 -16.08 13.89 23.68
CA ASP A 136 -17.27 14.64 23.31
C ASP A 136 -17.89 14.15 22.00
N PHE A 137 -17.10 13.54 21.12
CA PHE A 137 -17.61 12.99 19.87
C PHE A 137 -18.57 11.82 20.11
N MET A 138 -18.40 11.03 21.18
CA MET A 138 -19.29 9.90 21.48
C MET A 138 -20.70 10.37 21.84
N HIS A 139 -20.84 11.56 22.44
CA HIS A 139 -22.13 12.20 22.71
C HIS A 139 -22.82 12.67 21.42
N LYS A 140 -22.03 13.04 20.41
CA LYS A 140 -22.51 13.52 19.11
C LYS A 140 -22.87 12.38 18.14
N MET A 141 -22.44 11.15 18.43
CA MET A 141 -22.77 9.96 17.63
C MET A 141 -24.21 9.50 17.87
N SER A 142 -24.89 9.02 16.85
CA SER A 142 -26.17 8.34 17.02
C SER A 142 -26.04 7.10 17.93
N PRO A 143 -27.12 6.63 18.58
CA PRO A 143 -27.11 5.42 19.40
C PRO A 143 -26.53 4.19 18.66
N GLN A 144 -26.87 4.03 17.38
CA GLN A 144 -26.36 2.93 16.56
C GLN A 144 -24.85 3.05 16.29
N ALA A 145 -24.37 4.26 15.98
CA ALA A 145 -22.94 4.50 15.80
C ALA A 145 -22.15 4.29 17.09
N LEU A 146 -22.67 4.75 18.24
CA LEU A 146 -22.08 4.54 19.56
C LEU A 146 -21.98 3.04 19.90
N GLN A 147 -23.06 2.27 19.67
CA GLN A 147 -23.03 0.82 19.89
C GLN A 147 -21.96 0.15 19.01
N ALA A 148 -21.88 0.52 17.73
CA ALA A 148 -20.90 -0.05 16.81
C ALA A 148 -19.45 0.28 17.19
N MET A 149 -19.21 1.48 17.73
CA MET A 149 -17.92 1.87 18.28
C MET A 149 -17.52 1.01 19.49
N LEU A 150 -18.44 0.82 20.45
CA LEU A 150 -18.18 0.00 21.64
C LEU A 150 -17.96 -1.47 21.29
N ASP A 151 -18.71 -2.00 20.32
CA ASP A 151 -18.52 -3.37 19.82
C ASP A 151 -17.15 -3.52 19.13
N THR A 152 -16.65 -2.48 18.46
CA THR A 152 -15.30 -2.46 17.88
C THR A 152 -14.23 -2.51 18.98
N ILE A 153 -14.42 -1.75 20.07
CA ILE A 153 -13.52 -1.80 21.25
C ILE A 153 -13.52 -3.20 21.87
N GLU A 154 -14.69 -3.82 22.00
CA GLU A 154 -14.83 -5.16 22.57
C GLU A 154 -14.10 -6.22 21.72
N ILE A 155 -14.19 -6.16 20.38
CA ILE A 155 -13.42 -7.04 19.49
C ILE A 155 -11.92 -6.89 19.76
N ARG A 156 -11.40 -5.66 19.77
CA ARG A 156 -9.96 -5.42 19.97
C ARG A 156 -9.46 -5.89 21.33
N ALA A 157 -10.24 -5.62 22.38
CA ALA A 157 -9.86 -6.02 23.74
C ALA A 157 -9.89 -7.54 23.92
N LEU A 158 -10.84 -8.23 23.32
CA LEU A 158 -11.04 -9.68 23.52
C LEU A 158 -10.33 -10.55 22.48
N HIS A 159 -9.77 -9.95 21.43
CA HIS A 159 -9.07 -10.68 20.37
C HIS A 159 -7.89 -11.48 20.91
N GLU A 160 -7.72 -12.69 20.36
CA GLU A 160 -6.54 -13.53 20.53
C GLU A 160 -5.74 -13.48 19.23
N ALA A 161 -4.49 -12.98 19.30
CA ALA A 161 -3.62 -12.76 18.14
C ALA A 161 -3.71 -13.92 17.14
N SER A 162 -4.18 -13.63 15.93
CA SER A 162 -4.18 -14.59 14.85
C SER A 162 -2.78 -14.69 14.25
N ASP A 163 -2.39 -15.90 13.84
CA ASP A 163 -1.24 -16.13 12.95
C ASP A 163 -1.75 -16.64 11.59
N ASP A 164 -2.81 -16.02 11.08
CA ASP A 164 -3.38 -16.35 9.78
C ASP A 164 -2.36 -15.92 8.70
N GLU A 165 -2.13 -16.76 7.69
CA GLU A 165 -1.22 -16.48 6.58
C GLU A 165 -1.52 -15.13 5.89
N THR A 166 -2.76 -14.65 5.99
CA THR A 166 -3.20 -13.37 5.44
C THR A 166 -2.81 -12.15 6.29
N ASP A 167 -2.28 -12.32 7.51
CA ASP A 167 -2.01 -11.21 8.45
C ASP A 167 -0.81 -10.34 8.04
N THR A 168 0.07 -10.86 7.21
CA THR A 168 1.16 -10.07 6.59
C THR A 168 0.63 -9.18 5.46
N GLY A 169 -0.50 -9.56 4.85
CA GLY A 169 -1.01 -8.98 3.62
C GLY A 169 -0.25 -9.43 2.36
N GLY A 170 0.57 -10.49 2.45
CA GLY A 170 1.32 -11.04 1.32
C GLY A 170 2.53 -10.23 0.91
N THR A 171 3.01 -10.49 -0.31
CA THR A 171 4.13 -9.79 -0.96
C THR A 171 3.79 -8.32 -1.21
N ILE A 172 4.77 -7.48 -1.53
CA ILE A 172 4.51 -6.10 -1.99
C ILE A 172 3.61 -6.11 -3.24
N GLU A 173 3.79 -7.08 -4.12
CA GLU A 173 2.93 -7.27 -5.30
C GLU A 173 1.48 -7.57 -4.93
N ASP A 174 1.24 -8.51 -4.00
CA ASP A 174 -0.11 -8.78 -3.49
C ASP A 174 -0.76 -7.52 -2.89
N LYS A 175 0.03 -6.68 -2.21
CA LYS A 175 -0.45 -5.41 -1.65
C LYS A 175 -0.80 -4.39 -2.73
N LEU A 176 -0.02 -4.29 -3.81
CA LEU A 176 -0.33 -3.42 -4.94
C LEU A 176 -1.61 -3.86 -5.66
N GLU A 177 -1.76 -5.15 -5.95
CA GLU A 177 -2.96 -5.71 -6.59
C GLU A 177 -4.19 -5.55 -5.69
N THR A 178 -4.05 -5.74 -4.38
CA THR A 178 -5.13 -5.48 -3.42
C THR A 178 -5.49 -4.00 -3.34
N HIS A 179 -4.50 -3.09 -3.38
CA HIS A 179 -4.75 -1.65 -3.43
C HIS A 179 -5.51 -1.24 -4.70
N LYS A 180 -5.08 -1.75 -5.85
CA LYS A 180 -5.78 -1.58 -7.14
C LYS A 180 -7.23 -2.07 -7.04
N TYR A 181 -7.43 -3.25 -6.47
CA TYR A 181 -8.76 -3.82 -6.25
C TYR A 181 -9.64 -2.89 -5.40
N LEU A 182 -9.16 -2.42 -4.24
CA LEU A 182 -9.90 -1.50 -3.37
C LEU A 182 -10.32 -0.22 -4.11
N ARG A 183 -9.48 0.31 -4.99
CA ARG A 183 -9.81 1.51 -5.78
C ARG A 183 -10.94 1.28 -6.79
N THR A 184 -11.22 0.04 -7.18
CA THR A 184 -12.37 -0.27 -8.06
C THR A 184 -13.71 0.00 -7.39
N ALA A 185 -13.77 0.09 -6.06
CA ALA A 185 -14.95 0.49 -5.30
C ALA A 185 -15.51 1.85 -5.74
N PHE A 186 -14.66 2.75 -6.24
CA PHE A 186 -15.05 4.12 -6.57
C PHE A 186 -15.67 4.28 -7.96
N LYS A 187 -15.68 3.23 -8.80
CA LYS A 187 -16.16 3.27 -10.20
C LYS A 187 -15.64 4.53 -10.92
N LEU A 188 -14.32 4.63 -10.99
CA LEU A 188 -13.65 5.73 -11.68
C LEU A 188 -14.00 5.68 -13.19
N ASP A 189 -14.08 6.84 -13.83
CA ASP A 189 -14.29 6.93 -15.29
C ASP A 189 -13.08 6.42 -16.07
N GLU A 190 -13.12 6.46 -17.40
CA GLU A 190 -12.02 6.04 -18.28
C GLU A 190 -10.71 6.83 -18.03
N ASN A 191 -10.80 8.03 -17.42
CA ASN A 191 -9.65 8.84 -17.02
C ASN A 191 -9.18 8.55 -15.58
N GLY A 192 -9.78 7.59 -14.88
CA GLY A 192 -9.45 7.28 -13.50
C GLY A 192 -9.95 8.32 -12.49
N VAL A 193 -10.92 9.17 -12.83
CA VAL A 193 -11.43 10.25 -11.98
C VAL A 193 -12.96 10.26 -11.94
N ARG A 194 -13.56 9.99 -10.78
CA ARG A 194 -14.99 10.28 -10.58
C ARG A 194 -15.17 11.78 -10.37
N THR A 195 -16.01 12.44 -11.17
CA THR A 195 -16.31 13.88 -11.05
C THR A 195 -17.78 14.11 -10.70
N PRO A 196 -18.12 14.76 -9.56
CA PRO A 196 -17.21 15.21 -8.51
C PRO A 196 -16.60 14.03 -7.73
N PRO A 197 -15.39 14.20 -7.15
CA PRO A 197 -14.77 13.16 -6.35
C PRO A 197 -15.63 12.88 -5.11
N PRO A 198 -15.86 11.60 -4.74
CA PRO A 198 -16.63 11.27 -3.56
C PRO A 198 -15.97 11.89 -2.33
N THR A 199 -16.77 12.42 -1.41
CA THR A 199 -16.31 12.88 -0.10
C THR A 199 -15.75 11.70 0.70
N LEU A 200 -14.93 11.94 1.73
CA LEU A 200 -14.45 10.85 2.61
C LEU A 200 -15.61 10.03 3.21
N CYS A 201 -16.73 10.69 3.50
CA CYS A 201 -17.94 10.04 4.01
C CYS A 201 -18.65 9.14 3.01
N GLU A 202 -18.46 9.37 1.71
CA GLU A 202 -18.92 8.47 0.66
C GLU A 202 -17.88 7.39 0.38
N GLN A 203 -16.59 7.73 0.45
CA GLN A 203 -15.51 6.81 0.12
C GLN A 203 -15.42 5.62 1.09
N ILE A 204 -15.47 5.88 2.39
CA ILE A 204 -15.33 4.85 3.43
C ILE A 204 -16.39 3.74 3.29
N PRO A 205 -17.70 4.03 3.27
CA PRO A 205 -18.70 2.97 3.15
C PRO A 205 -18.64 2.25 1.79
N LEU A 206 -18.30 2.95 0.70
CA LEU A 206 -18.12 2.31 -0.61
C LEU A 206 -17.00 1.26 -0.59
N MET A 207 -15.84 1.59 0.00
CA MET A 207 -14.75 0.62 0.13
C MET A 207 -15.13 -0.55 1.03
N ILE A 208 -15.83 -0.29 2.15
CA ILE A 208 -16.26 -1.35 3.06
C ILE A 208 -17.26 -2.29 2.35
N ASP A 209 -18.28 -1.75 1.69
CA ASP A 209 -19.26 -2.54 0.95
C ASP A 209 -18.60 -3.36 -0.16
N HIS A 210 -17.59 -2.80 -0.82
CA HIS A 210 -16.81 -3.52 -1.82
C HIS A 210 -16.08 -4.73 -1.20
N VAL A 211 -15.42 -4.57 -0.06
CA VAL A 211 -14.75 -5.66 0.66
C VAL A 211 -15.75 -6.72 1.17
N LEU A 212 -16.86 -6.29 1.77
CA LEU A 212 -17.86 -7.20 2.34
C LEU A 212 -18.56 -8.07 1.28
N THR A 213 -18.66 -7.59 0.04
CA THR A 213 -19.22 -8.32 -1.10
C THR A 213 -18.18 -9.09 -1.91
N THR A 214 -16.89 -8.95 -1.58
CA THR A 214 -15.81 -9.67 -2.25
C THR A 214 -15.88 -11.17 -1.95
N PRO A 215 -15.75 -12.07 -2.94
CA PRO A 215 -15.60 -13.51 -2.69
C PRO A 215 -14.25 -13.87 -2.06
N LYS A 216 -14.22 -14.97 -1.29
CA LYS A 216 -12.95 -15.56 -0.83
C LYS A 216 -12.12 -16.11 -2.01
N PRO A 217 -10.77 -16.09 -1.94
CA PRO A 217 -9.93 -15.64 -0.81
C PRO A 217 -9.59 -14.13 -0.84
N LYS A 218 -9.98 -13.38 -1.88
CA LYS A 218 -9.63 -11.96 -2.04
C LYS A 218 -10.17 -11.09 -0.91
N GLN A 219 -11.33 -11.46 -0.36
CA GLN A 219 -11.96 -10.77 0.77
C GLN A 219 -11.03 -10.65 1.97
N ASP A 220 -10.32 -11.73 2.31
CA ASP A 220 -9.50 -11.78 3.52
C ASP A 220 -8.33 -10.79 3.40
N ARG A 221 -7.65 -10.74 2.25
CA ARG A 221 -6.58 -9.79 1.95
C ARG A 221 -7.08 -8.35 1.86
N ALA A 222 -8.20 -8.13 1.17
CA ALA A 222 -8.79 -6.81 1.00
C ALA A 222 -9.25 -6.20 2.34
N SER A 223 -9.73 -7.03 3.27
CA SER A 223 -10.10 -6.58 4.61
C SER A 223 -8.92 -6.00 5.39
N LEU A 224 -7.76 -6.66 5.36
CA LEU A 224 -6.54 -6.17 6.00
C LEU A 224 -6.02 -4.89 5.31
N ALA A 225 -5.99 -4.88 3.98
CA ALA A 225 -5.53 -3.72 3.22
C ALA A 225 -6.39 -2.47 3.50
N LEU A 226 -7.72 -2.63 3.57
CA LEU A 226 -8.62 -1.53 3.90
C LEU A 226 -8.42 -1.03 5.33
N LEU A 227 -8.27 -1.93 6.31
CA LEU A 227 -7.95 -1.53 7.68
C LEU A 227 -6.63 -0.76 7.78
N ARG A 228 -5.60 -1.14 7.01
CA ARG A 228 -4.34 -0.37 6.92
C ARG A 228 -4.57 1.04 6.38
N VAL A 229 -5.33 1.17 5.29
CA VAL A 229 -5.69 2.49 4.72
C VAL A 229 -6.46 3.36 5.71
N LEU A 230 -7.46 2.79 6.40
CA LEU A 230 -8.26 3.51 7.40
C LEU A 230 -7.43 3.94 8.63
N ASN A 231 -6.38 3.20 8.96
CA ASN A 231 -5.43 3.55 10.03
C ASN A 231 -4.30 4.49 9.59
N LEU A 232 -4.37 5.06 8.36
CA LEU A 232 -3.35 5.96 7.80
C LEU A 232 -1.97 5.31 7.63
N HIS A 233 -1.90 3.99 7.52
CA HIS A 233 -0.68 3.33 7.07
C HIS A 233 -0.40 3.73 5.61
N PRO A 234 0.89 3.83 5.20
CA PRO A 234 1.23 4.07 3.81
C PRO A 234 0.53 3.08 2.88
N SER A 235 -0.08 3.58 1.80
CA SER A 235 -0.63 2.72 0.76
C SER A 235 0.48 1.91 0.08
N ALA A 236 0.14 0.78 -0.55
CA ALA A 236 1.12 -0.05 -1.24
C ALA A 236 1.96 0.72 -2.29
N PRO A 237 1.36 1.60 -3.14
CA PRO A 237 2.16 2.46 -4.02
C PRO A 237 3.12 3.38 -3.25
N ARG A 238 2.68 3.97 -2.12
CA ARG A 238 3.54 4.81 -1.29
C ARG A 238 4.69 4.04 -0.65
N MET A 239 4.50 2.77 -0.30
CA MET A 239 5.58 1.91 0.19
C MET A 239 6.65 1.71 -0.89
N VAL A 240 6.24 1.37 -2.12
CA VAL A 240 7.15 1.20 -3.26
C VAL A 240 7.87 2.51 -3.60
N LEU A 241 7.16 3.62 -3.68
CA LEU A 241 7.74 4.93 -4.01
C LEU A 241 8.80 5.37 -3.01
N ARG A 242 8.64 5.02 -1.72
CA ARG A 242 9.65 5.32 -0.68
C ARG A 242 10.84 4.38 -0.71
N GLN A 243 10.65 3.13 -1.14
CA GLN A 243 11.67 2.08 -1.11
C GLN A 243 11.59 1.22 -2.39
N PRO A 244 11.89 1.79 -3.57
CA PRO A 244 11.72 1.09 -4.84
C PRO A 244 12.65 -0.11 -4.96
N GLU A 245 13.85 -0.02 -4.37
CA GLU A 245 14.84 -1.10 -4.36
C GLU A 245 14.34 -2.35 -3.61
N THR A 246 13.63 -2.18 -2.49
CA THR A 246 13.02 -3.31 -1.77
C THR A 246 12.01 -4.04 -2.64
N TYR A 247 11.18 -3.31 -3.39
CA TYR A 247 10.23 -3.94 -4.32
C TYR A 247 10.94 -4.58 -5.52
N LEU A 248 12.00 -3.96 -6.03
CA LEU A 248 12.84 -4.52 -7.09
C LEU A 248 13.47 -5.86 -6.67
N ASP A 249 13.96 -5.96 -5.44
CA ASP A 249 14.59 -7.18 -4.91
C ASP A 249 13.56 -8.31 -4.69
N GLU A 250 12.34 -7.97 -4.31
CA GLU A 250 11.29 -8.95 -4.05
C GLU A 250 10.62 -9.48 -5.34
N ALA A 251 10.26 -8.58 -6.28
CA ALA A 251 9.39 -8.92 -7.41
C ALA A 251 10.09 -8.98 -8.77
N PHE A 252 11.28 -8.40 -8.90
CA PHE A 252 12.03 -8.34 -10.15
C PHE A 252 13.29 -9.22 -10.08
N ASP A 253 13.11 -10.49 -9.68
CA ASP A 253 14.12 -11.54 -9.79
C ASP A 253 13.75 -12.50 -10.93
N GLU A 254 14.74 -12.91 -11.73
CA GLU A 254 14.54 -13.85 -12.83
C GLU A 254 13.99 -15.21 -12.41
N ARG A 255 14.14 -15.58 -11.12
CA ARG A 255 13.64 -16.83 -10.55
C ARG A 255 12.13 -16.83 -10.35
N VAL A 256 11.51 -15.65 -10.26
CA VAL A 256 10.06 -15.51 -10.17
C VAL A 256 9.39 -15.31 -11.54
N LEU A 257 10.14 -15.50 -12.64
CA LEU A 257 9.58 -15.52 -13.99
C LEU A 257 8.92 -16.87 -14.30
N PRO A 258 7.96 -16.92 -15.24
CA PRO A 258 7.42 -18.17 -15.76
C PRO A 258 8.51 -19.12 -16.25
N GLU A 259 8.34 -20.42 -16.01
CA GLU A 259 9.34 -21.46 -16.32
C GLU A 259 9.81 -21.44 -17.78
N ALA A 260 8.88 -21.14 -18.69
CA ALA A 260 9.15 -21.06 -20.13
C ALA A 260 10.15 -19.95 -20.47
N ILE A 261 10.16 -18.83 -19.74
CA ILE A 261 11.13 -17.75 -19.90
C ILE A 261 12.40 -18.08 -19.12
N ARG A 262 12.25 -18.47 -17.85
CA ARG A 262 13.35 -18.73 -16.91
C ARG A 262 14.35 -19.78 -17.44
N SER A 263 13.85 -20.87 -18.01
CA SER A 263 14.69 -21.96 -18.55
C SER A 263 15.51 -21.57 -19.78
N SER A 264 15.18 -20.45 -20.43
CA SER A 264 15.88 -19.93 -21.61
C SER A 264 16.90 -18.84 -21.27
N LEU A 265 17.02 -18.46 -19.99
CA LEU A 265 18.00 -17.48 -19.54
C LEU A 265 19.37 -18.13 -19.30
N PRO A 266 20.48 -17.39 -19.51
CA PRO A 266 21.81 -17.91 -19.22
C PRO A 266 21.99 -18.28 -17.74
N ALA A 267 22.89 -19.22 -17.47
CA ALA A 267 23.23 -19.60 -16.10
C ALA A 267 23.91 -18.45 -15.34
N ASP A 268 23.75 -18.43 -14.01
CA ASP A 268 24.44 -17.50 -13.11
C ASP A 268 25.97 -17.51 -13.40
N GLY A 269 26.56 -16.33 -13.54
CA GLY A 269 27.99 -16.13 -13.83
C GLY A 269 28.42 -16.30 -15.28
N SER A 270 27.54 -16.74 -16.19
CA SER A 270 27.91 -17.03 -17.58
C SER A 270 28.13 -15.80 -18.47
N LYS A 271 27.64 -14.62 -18.05
CA LYS A 271 27.75 -13.34 -18.77
C LYS A 271 28.08 -12.22 -17.78
N PRO A 272 29.34 -12.14 -17.30
CA PRO A 272 29.76 -11.07 -16.41
C PRO A 272 29.70 -9.70 -17.08
N LEU A 273 29.28 -8.69 -16.33
CA LEU A 273 29.26 -7.29 -16.76
C LEU A 273 30.25 -6.47 -15.92
N PRO A 274 30.71 -5.30 -16.41
CA PRO A 274 31.72 -4.48 -15.73
C PRO A 274 31.21 -3.75 -14.48
N PHE A 275 30.00 -4.04 -14.02
CA PHE A 275 29.37 -3.44 -12.85
C PHE A 275 28.44 -4.45 -12.16
N LYS A 276 28.25 -4.27 -10.86
CA LYS A 276 27.14 -4.87 -10.10
C LYS A 276 25.99 -3.89 -9.98
N ARG A 277 26.28 -2.60 -9.81
CA ARG A 277 25.30 -1.52 -9.79
C ARG A 277 25.76 -0.38 -10.68
N ALA A 278 24.83 0.18 -11.45
CA ALA A 278 25.03 1.40 -12.22
C ALA A 278 23.93 2.39 -11.85
N VAL A 279 24.32 3.61 -11.44
CA VAL A 279 23.38 4.69 -11.13
C VAL A 279 23.58 5.81 -12.14
N PHE A 280 22.53 6.08 -12.91
CA PHE A 280 22.47 7.11 -13.94
C PHE A 280 21.74 8.32 -13.39
N ASP A 281 22.39 9.48 -13.49
CA ASP A 281 21.78 10.77 -13.28
C ASP A 281 21.34 11.31 -14.65
N LEU A 282 20.04 11.43 -14.85
CA LEU A 282 19.41 11.74 -16.11
C LEU A 282 18.65 13.06 -16.04
N GLU A 283 18.53 13.73 -17.18
CA GLU A 283 17.64 14.87 -17.35
C GLU A 283 16.80 14.68 -18.61
N VAL A 284 15.50 14.74 -18.45
CA VAL A 284 14.54 14.72 -19.55
C VAL A 284 14.17 16.16 -19.88
N VAL A 285 14.45 16.57 -21.12
CA VAL A 285 14.12 17.88 -21.67
C VAL A 285 12.96 17.70 -22.64
N SER A 286 11.77 18.18 -22.26
CA SER A 286 10.60 18.16 -23.12
C SER A 286 10.59 19.37 -24.05
N LYS A 287 10.62 19.14 -25.36
CA LYS A 287 10.54 20.15 -26.42
C LYS A 287 9.11 20.25 -26.97
N ALA A 288 8.13 20.41 -26.08
CA ALA A 288 6.75 20.75 -26.43
C ALA A 288 6.58 22.28 -26.55
N GLU A 289 5.34 22.78 -26.61
CA GLU A 289 5.02 24.23 -26.66
C GLU A 289 5.68 25.02 -25.52
N THR A 290 5.83 24.41 -24.35
CA THR A 290 6.65 24.92 -23.26
C THR A 290 7.77 23.94 -22.95
N THR A 291 9.01 24.43 -22.94
CA THR A 291 10.15 23.58 -22.58
C THR A 291 10.11 23.31 -21.08
N THR A 292 9.98 22.05 -20.71
CA THR A 292 10.06 21.60 -19.33
C THR A 292 11.24 20.66 -19.15
N THR A 293 11.83 20.67 -17.96
CA THR A 293 12.94 19.78 -17.61
C THR A 293 12.60 19.00 -16.36
N GLN A 294 12.96 17.71 -16.34
CA GLN A 294 12.79 16.85 -15.18
C GLN A 294 14.06 16.04 -14.97
N ARG A 295 14.60 16.06 -13.75
CA ARG A 295 15.72 15.19 -13.38
C ARG A 295 15.22 13.83 -12.93
N LEU A 296 15.86 12.77 -13.38
CA LEU A 296 15.56 11.39 -13.02
C LEU A 296 16.83 10.71 -12.52
N THR A 297 16.67 9.74 -11.63
CA THR A 297 17.71 8.78 -11.30
C THR A 297 17.26 7.42 -11.80
N SER A 298 18.12 6.73 -12.55
CA SER A 298 17.91 5.34 -12.95
C SER A 298 18.97 4.45 -12.31
N THR A 299 18.56 3.40 -11.62
CA THR A 299 19.46 2.41 -11.02
C THR A 299 19.29 1.09 -11.76
N VAL A 300 20.40 0.51 -12.20
CA VAL A 300 20.47 -0.79 -12.86
C VAL A 300 21.38 -1.71 -12.05
N ILE A 301 20.92 -2.94 -11.81
CA ILE A 301 21.56 -3.92 -10.95
C ILE A 301 21.78 -5.21 -11.74
N ASN A 302 23.04 -5.62 -11.79
CA ASN A 302 23.48 -6.92 -12.28
C ASN A 302 23.75 -7.83 -11.07
N ARG A 303 22.74 -8.62 -10.70
CA ARG A 303 22.80 -9.44 -9.48
C ARG A 303 23.62 -10.72 -9.65
N ARG A 304 23.52 -11.36 -10.83
CA ARG A 304 24.00 -12.74 -11.03
C ARG A 304 25.02 -12.92 -12.13
N ASN A 305 25.42 -11.86 -12.85
CA ASN A 305 26.34 -11.99 -13.98
C ASN A 305 25.84 -13.01 -15.03
N ASN A 306 24.54 -13.07 -15.28
CA ASN A 306 23.91 -13.88 -16.34
C ASN A 306 23.41 -13.00 -17.51
N GLY A 307 23.69 -11.69 -17.47
CA GLY A 307 23.24 -10.71 -18.45
C GLY A 307 21.80 -10.22 -18.22
N VAL A 308 21.10 -10.72 -17.20
CA VAL A 308 19.81 -10.17 -16.75
C VAL A 308 20.07 -8.95 -15.88
N LEU A 309 19.35 -7.87 -16.14
CA LEU A 309 19.45 -6.60 -15.43
C LEU A 309 18.10 -6.24 -14.82
N ALA A 310 18.08 -6.01 -13.50
CA ALA A 310 16.95 -5.42 -12.81
C ALA A 310 17.20 -3.93 -12.64
N GLY A 311 16.18 -3.08 -12.74
CA GLY A 311 16.38 -1.66 -12.51
C GLY A 311 15.10 -0.90 -12.24
N PHE A 312 15.26 0.31 -11.73
CA PHE A 312 14.17 1.24 -11.58
C PHE A 312 14.59 2.66 -11.93
N THR A 313 13.64 3.47 -12.38
CA THR A 313 13.82 4.89 -12.67
C THR A 313 12.78 5.68 -11.89
N ALA A 314 13.21 6.76 -11.24
CA ALA A 314 12.33 7.64 -10.47
C ALA A 314 12.77 9.11 -10.61
N PRO A 315 11.85 10.08 -10.41
CA PRO A 315 12.20 11.49 -10.33
C PRO A 315 13.21 11.80 -9.24
N THR A 316 14.12 12.73 -9.51
CA THR A 316 15.04 13.27 -8.52
C THR A 316 14.41 14.54 -7.92
N VAL A 317 13.75 14.38 -6.76
CA VAL A 317 13.09 15.48 -6.05
C VAL A 317 13.77 15.76 -4.71
N PRO A 318 14.01 17.03 -4.32
CA PRO A 318 14.69 17.36 -3.07
C PRO A 318 14.00 16.82 -1.80
N SER A 319 12.68 16.66 -1.84
CA SER A 319 11.89 16.12 -0.72
C SER A 319 12.08 14.62 -0.53
N GLY A 320 12.58 13.90 -1.53
CA GLY A 320 12.56 12.43 -1.59
C GLY A 320 11.16 11.82 -1.78
N ASP A 321 10.10 12.63 -1.75
CA ASP A 321 8.72 12.19 -2.02
C ASP A 321 8.47 12.12 -3.53
N VAL A 322 8.90 11.02 -4.15
CA VAL A 322 8.64 10.72 -5.56
C VAL A 322 7.17 10.36 -5.78
N ASP A 323 6.61 10.83 -6.89
CA ASP A 323 5.21 10.61 -7.27
C ASP A 323 5.02 9.36 -8.13
N TRP A 324 6.05 8.97 -8.89
CA TRP A 324 6.08 7.74 -9.68
C TRP A 324 7.46 7.05 -9.68
N THR A 325 7.47 5.76 -10.01
CA THR A 325 8.67 5.00 -10.34
C THR A 325 8.34 3.96 -11.42
N GLU A 326 9.27 3.71 -12.32
CA GLU A 326 9.18 2.63 -13.30
C GLU A 326 10.20 1.55 -12.92
N LEU A 327 9.77 0.31 -12.79
CA LEU A 327 10.62 -0.84 -12.48
C LEU A 327 10.66 -1.79 -13.68
N GLY A 328 11.79 -2.44 -13.89
CA GLY A 328 12.01 -3.36 -15.01
C GLY A 328 12.97 -4.49 -14.69
N LEU A 329 12.76 -5.62 -15.36
CA LEU A 329 13.69 -6.74 -15.48
C LEU A 329 13.89 -6.99 -16.97
N GLY A 330 15.13 -6.96 -17.45
CA GLY A 330 15.46 -7.10 -18.86
C GLY A 330 16.61 -8.07 -19.10
N TYR A 331 16.63 -8.63 -20.30
CA TYR A 331 17.74 -9.44 -20.81
C TYR A 331 17.96 -9.10 -22.28
N GLY A 332 19.16 -8.62 -22.63
CA GLY A 332 19.39 -8.07 -23.96
C GLY A 332 18.42 -6.90 -24.22
N MET A 333 17.85 -6.86 -25.42
CA MET A 333 16.81 -5.88 -25.79
C MET A 333 15.38 -6.27 -25.38
N ALA A 334 15.20 -7.41 -24.69
CA ALA A 334 13.90 -7.86 -24.23
C ALA A 334 13.61 -7.40 -22.80
N ALA A 335 12.45 -6.75 -22.62
CA ALA A 335 11.85 -6.61 -21.31
C ALA A 335 11.19 -7.95 -20.93
N LEU A 336 11.52 -8.45 -19.75
CA LEU A 336 10.99 -9.68 -19.16
C LEU A 336 9.85 -9.37 -18.18
N ARG A 337 9.94 -8.23 -17.49
CA ARG A 337 8.95 -7.76 -16.54
C ARG A 337 9.03 -6.24 -16.45
N SER A 338 7.90 -5.57 -16.28
CA SER A 338 7.86 -4.13 -16.00
C SER A 338 6.71 -3.78 -15.06
N HIS A 339 6.85 -2.69 -14.32
CA HIS A 339 5.74 -2.14 -13.55
C HIS A 339 5.94 -0.64 -13.40
N PHE A 340 4.96 0.13 -13.87
CA PHE A 340 4.86 1.55 -13.58
C PHE A 340 4.04 1.74 -12.30
N VAL A 341 4.62 2.33 -11.26
CA VAL A 341 3.93 2.56 -9.99
C VAL A 341 3.78 4.07 -9.77
N GLU A 342 2.53 4.52 -9.72
CA GLU A 342 2.15 5.88 -9.36
C GLU A 342 0.92 5.80 -8.43
N SER A 343 0.83 6.68 -7.44
CA SER A 343 -0.31 6.66 -6.50
C SER A 343 -1.68 6.85 -7.16
N ARG A 344 -1.73 7.45 -8.35
CA ARG A 344 -2.97 7.74 -9.09
C ARG A 344 -3.30 6.70 -10.14
N ILE A 345 -2.32 5.96 -10.65
CA ILE A 345 -2.51 4.99 -11.73
C ILE A 345 -2.58 3.57 -11.17
N ASN A 346 -3.52 2.78 -11.68
CA ASN A 346 -3.73 1.38 -11.30
C ASN A 346 -3.11 0.43 -12.34
N ALA A 347 -1.83 0.65 -12.66
CA ALA A 347 -1.10 -0.25 -13.54
C ALA A 347 -0.96 -1.62 -12.86
N SER A 348 -1.07 -2.69 -13.64
CA SER A 348 -0.64 -4.01 -13.16
C SER A 348 0.81 -4.24 -13.57
N GLN A 349 1.47 -5.12 -12.85
CA GLN A 349 2.76 -5.62 -13.26
C GLN A 349 2.62 -6.38 -14.58
N ALA A 350 3.45 -6.03 -15.56
CA ALA A 350 3.50 -6.66 -16.86
C ALA A 350 4.53 -7.78 -16.86
N ASN A 351 4.17 -8.93 -17.41
CA ASN A 351 5.04 -10.11 -17.48
C ASN A 351 5.23 -10.55 -18.93
N GLN A 352 6.47 -10.91 -19.28
CA GLN A 352 6.76 -11.50 -20.58
C GLN A 352 6.29 -12.95 -20.60
N LEU A 353 5.48 -13.27 -21.60
CA LEU A 353 4.96 -14.62 -21.82
C LEU A 353 5.42 -15.18 -23.17
N ASP A 354 5.91 -14.33 -24.07
CA ASP A 354 6.34 -14.70 -25.41
C ASP A 354 7.85 -14.97 -25.46
N GLN A 355 8.24 -16.21 -25.76
CA GLN A 355 9.63 -16.59 -25.94
C GLN A 355 10.31 -15.90 -27.14
N ALA A 356 9.54 -15.38 -28.11
CA ALA A 356 10.09 -14.60 -29.22
C ALA A 356 10.83 -13.34 -28.74
N ALA A 357 10.48 -12.80 -27.56
CA ALA A 357 11.25 -11.72 -26.95
C ALA A 357 12.69 -12.17 -26.62
N LEU A 358 12.88 -13.37 -26.07
CA LEU A 358 14.21 -13.91 -25.79
C LEU A 358 14.98 -14.24 -27.08
N ALA A 359 14.29 -14.71 -28.13
CA ALA A 359 14.91 -14.90 -29.43
C ALA A 359 15.43 -13.56 -30.00
N ALA A 360 14.63 -12.50 -29.93
CA ALA A 360 15.04 -11.16 -30.35
C ALA A 360 16.23 -10.64 -29.52
N ALA A 361 16.23 -10.85 -28.20
CA ALA A 361 17.33 -10.46 -27.31
C ALA A 361 18.67 -11.14 -27.64
N ASN A 362 18.63 -12.38 -28.15
CA ASN A 362 19.83 -13.14 -28.51
C ASN A 362 20.27 -12.91 -29.96
N THR A 363 19.52 -12.13 -30.75
CA THR A 363 19.85 -11.94 -32.16
C THR A 363 21.01 -10.96 -32.31
N PRO A 364 22.10 -11.32 -33.03
CA PRO A 364 23.18 -10.38 -33.30
C PRO A 364 22.68 -9.17 -34.07
N LEU A 365 22.92 -7.98 -33.52
CA LEU A 365 22.52 -6.70 -34.13
C LEU A 365 23.40 -6.42 -35.35
N LYS A 366 22.77 -6.26 -36.52
CA LYS A 366 23.44 -5.90 -37.77
C LYS A 366 22.75 -4.67 -38.36
N GLU A 367 23.53 -3.73 -38.86
CA GLU A 367 23.01 -2.51 -39.49
C GLU A 367 21.96 -2.83 -40.57
N GLY A 368 20.87 -2.06 -40.58
CA GLY A 368 19.73 -2.25 -41.48
C GLY A 368 18.75 -3.36 -41.06
N MET A 369 19.07 -4.15 -40.03
CA MET A 369 18.18 -5.20 -39.54
C MET A 369 16.95 -4.61 -38.84
N THR A 370 15.78 -5.19 -39.08
CA THR A 370 14.55 -4.90 -38.32
C THR A 370 14.28 -6.01 -37.31
N LEU A 371 14.10 -5.63 -36.05
CA LEU A 371 13.75 -6.50 -34.93
C LEU A 371 12.32 -6.21 -34.49
N ARG A 372 11.53 -7.24 -34.23
CA ARG A 372 10.22 -7.13 -33.59
C ARG A 372 10.32 -7.77 -32.21
N ILE A 373 10.03 -7.01 -31.19
CA ILE A 373 10.27 -7.38 -29.80
C ILE A 373 8.93 -7.30 -29.07
N PRO A 374 8.32 -8.45 -28.73
CA PRO A 374 7.13 -8.47 -27.88
C PRO A 374 7.41 -7.81 -26.53
N LEU A 375 6.44 -7.04 -26.02
CA LEU A 375 6.53 -6.38 -24.71
C LEU A 375 5.76 -7.17 -23.65
N PRO A 376 6.22 -7.17 -22.38
CA PRO A 376 5.48 -7.74 -21.26
C PRO A 376 4.03 -7.26 -21.20
N GLN A 377 3.10 -8.14 -20.81
CA GLN A 377 1.67 -7.83 -20.75
C GLN A 377 1.07 -8.08 -19.34
N PRO A 378 0.03 -7.33 -18.93
CA PRO A 378 -0.53 -6.17 -19.61
C PRO A 378 0.39 -4.95 -19.44
N ASP A 379 0.75 -4.30 -20.55
CA ASP A 379 1.49 -3.03 -20.49
C ASP A 379 0.55 -1.87 -20.10
N PHE A 380 1.04 -0.93 -19.29
CA PHE A 380 0.20 0.16 -18.76
C PHE A 380 -0.26 1.16 -19.83
N ARG A 381 0.47 1.29 -20.95
CA ARG A 381 0.08 2.07 -22.14
C ARG A 381 -0.62 1.22 -23.20
N GLY A 382 -0.81 -0.07 -22.93
CA GLY A 382 -1.33 -1.04 -23.89
C GLY A 382 -0.37 -1.33 -25.04
N ASP A 383 0.92 -1.02 -24.88
CA ASP A 383 1.95 -1.31 -25.87
C ASP A 383 2.12 -2.84 -25.98
N LYS A 384 2.08 -3.39 -27.20
CA LYS A 384 2.19 -4.85 -27.42
C LYS A 384 3.54 -5.30 -27.93
N GLU A 385 4.13 -4.49 -28.80
CA GLU A 385 5.38 -4.80 -29.44
C GLU A 385 6.18 -3.52 -29.69
N ARG A 386 7.48 -3.70 -29.81
CA ARG A 386 8.43 -2.69 -30.23
C ARG A 386 9.14 -3.14 -31.49
N VAL A 387 9.13 -2.31 -32.53
CA VAL A 387 9.80 -2.60 -33.79
C VAL A 387 11.02 -1.69 -33.91
N CYS A 388 12.23 -2.26 -33.95
CA CYS A 388 13.49 -1.51 -33.98
C CYS A 388 14.25 -1.76 -35.27
N THR A 389 14.69 -0.70 -35.93
CA THR A 389 15.69 -0.76 -37.00
C THR A 389 17.08 -0.49 -36.41
N VAL A 390 18.02 -1.39 -36.69
CA VAL A 390 19.41 -1.27 -36.24
C VAL A 390 20.16 -0.29 -37.14
N GLY A 391 20.74 0.73 -36.54
CA GLY A 391 21.58 1.73 -37.20
C GLY A 391 23.07 1.40 -37.14
N SER A 392 23.90 2.44 -37.24
CA SER A 392 25.35 2.36 -37.21
C SER A 392 25.90 1.97 -35.83
N GLU A 393 27.06 1.31 -35.83
CA GLU A 393 27.89 1.11 -34.64
C GLU A 393 28.89 2.27 -34.49
N ARG A 394 29.02 2.81 -33.27
CA ARG A 394 29.95 3.88 -32.90
C ARG A 394 30.56 3.63 -31.53
N GLN A 395 31.58 4.40 -31.15
CA GLN A 395 32.16 4.27 -29.81
C GLN A 395 31.16 4.71 -28.73
N ALA A 396 31.02 3.93 -27.66
CA ALA A 396 30.09 4.24 -26.58
C ALA A 396 30.43 5.55 -25.85
N SER A 397 31.70 5.95 -25.84
CA SER A 397 32.18 7.24 -25.32
C SER A 397 31.54 8.45 -26.00
N THR A 398 31.01 8.29 -27.23
CA THR A 398 30.25 9.33 -27.94
C THR A 398 28.82 9.48 -27.46
N VAL A 399 28.29 8.50 -26.72
CA VAL A 399 27.01 8.60 -26.00
C VAL A 399 27.23 9.31 -24.66
N PHE A 400 28.20 8.82 -23.89
CA PHE A 400 28.63 9.45 -22.65
C PHE A 400 30.09 9.08 -22.38
N ALA A 401 30.91 10.06 -22.00
CA ALA A 401 32.36 9.94 -21.98
C ALA A 401 32.90 8.78 -21.12
N LYS A 402 32.17 8.38 -20.06
CA LYS A 402 32.56 7.26 -19.19
C LYS A 402 32.28 5.86 -19.78
N PHE A 403 31.48 5.74 -20.82
CA PHE A 403 31.19 4.43 -21.41
C PHE A 403 32.34 3.93 -22.27
N THR A 404 32.54 2.62 -22.20
CA THR A 404 33.55 1.86 -22.95
C THR A 404 32.92 1.01 -24.04
N GLY A 405 33.73 0.57 -24.99
CA GLY A 405 33.30 -0.33 -26.07
C GLY A 405 32.44 0.38 -27.11
N SER A 406 31.46 -0.37 -27.64
CA SER A 406 30.61 0.07 -28.74
C SER A 406 29.17 0.36 -28.31
N ALA A 407 28.59 1.36 -28.95
CA ALA A 407 27.17 1.67 -28.95
C ALA A 407 26.59 1.44 -30.35
N ILE A 408 25.47 0.73 -30.44
CA ILE A 408 24.74 0.51 -31.70
C ILE A 408 23.48 1.35 -31.66
N ASP A 409 23.29 2.24 -32.63
CA ASP A 409 22.10 3.08 -32.69
C ASP A 409 20.86 2.22 -33.02
N LEU A 410 19.74 2.53 -32.38
CA LEU A 410 18.45 1.86 -32.56
C LEU A 410 17.36 2.90 -32.80
N HIS A 411 16.58 2.68 -33.85
CA HIS A 411 15.39 3.47 -34.17
C HIS A 411 14.16 2.61 -33.97
N CYS A 412 13.48 2.77 -32.85
CA CYS A 412 12.36 1.94 -32.48
C CYS A 412 11.03 2.67 -32.61
N LYS A 413 9.97 1.92 -32.90
CA LYS A 413 8.59 2.39 -32.88
C LYS A 413 7.77 1.49 -31.96
N VAL A 414 6.94 2.12 -31.13
CA VAL A 414 5.97 1.44 -30.27
C VAL A 414 4.61 2.04 -30.54
N THR A 415 3.60 1.20 -30.71
CA THR A 415 2.22 1.63 -30.94
C THR A 415 1.37 1.23 -29.74
N SER A 416 0.82 2.23 -29.07
CA SER A 416 -0.12 2.06 -27.95
C SER A 416 -1.47 1.54 -28.41
N SER A 417 -2.30 1.11 -27.46
CA SER A 417 -3.68 0.69 -27.72
C SER A 417 -4.56 1.80 -28.33
N GLU A 418 -4.23 3.07 -28.05
CA GLU A 418 -4.88 4.26 -28.60
C GLU A 418 -4.40 4.62 -30.02
N GLY A 419 -3.50 3.83 -30.61
CA GLY A 419 -2.92 4.09 -31.92
C GLY A 419 -1.86 5.20 -31.93
N VAL A 420 -1.45 5.70 -30.77
CA VAL A 420 -0.33 6.65 -30.68
C VAL A 420 0.96 5.90 -30.92
N VAL A 421 1.68 6.32 -31.97
CA VAL A 421 3.04 5.84 -32.26
C VAL A 421 4.03 6.72 -31.52
N THR A 422 4.90 6.07 -30.74
CA THR A 422 6.07 6.70 -30.13
C THR A 422 7.32 6.20 -30.83
N GLU A 423 8.09 7.11 -31.38
CA GLU A 423 9.40 6.85 -31.98
C GLU A 423 10.48 7.04 -30.91
N LEU A 424 11.29 6.01 -30.69
CA LEU A 424 12.38 6.00 -29.72
C LEU A 424 13.69 5.98 -30.47
N HIS A 425 14.56 6.93 -30.16
CA HIS A 425 15.96 6.88 -30.53
C HIS A 425 16.74 6.39 -29.33
N SER A 426 17.30 5.19 -29.45
CA SER A 426 18.02 4.52 -28.38
C SER A 426 19.42 4.10 -28.85
N VAL A 427 20.26 3.73 -27.91
CA VAL A 427 21.53 3.06 -28.18
C VAL A 427 21.64 1.78 -27.38
N TRP A 428 22.12 0.72 -28.01
CA TRP A 428 22.50 -0.51 -27.35
C TRP A 428 23.98 -0.44 -26.94
N LEU A 429 24.25 -0.39 -25.64
CA LEU A 429 25.59 -0.34 -25.07
C LEU A 429 26.12 -1.76 -24.88
N ARG A 430 26.98 -2.24 -25.81
CA ARG A 430 27.35 -3.67 -25.89
C ARG A 430 28.05 -4.20 -24.64
N ASP A 431 29.02 -3.45 -24.11
CA ASP A 431 29.79 -3.84 -22.92
C ASP A 431 28.92 -3.92 -21.64
N TYR A 432 27.82 -3.16 -21.64
CA TYR A 432 26.93 -3.02 -20.49
C TYR A 432 25.66 -3.87 -20.63
N GLN A 433 25.44 -4.46 -21.81
CA GLN A 433 24.24 -5.23 -22.17
C GLN A 433 22.94 -4.50 -21.80
N MET A 434 22.89 -3.20 -22.07
CA MET A 434 21.72 -2.38 -21.77
C MET A 434 21.41 -1.42 -22.90
N GLU A 435 20.13 -1.08 -23.01
CA GLU A 435 19.64 -0.03 -23.89
C GLU A 435 19.53 1.29 -23.12
N SER A 436 19.98 2.38 -23.73
CA SER A 436 19.74 3.74 -23.24
C SER A 436 18.89 4.50 -24.25
N VAL A 437 17.70 4.96 -23.83
CA VAL A 437 16.88 5.87 -24.63
C VAL A 437 17.52 7.25 -24.63
N LEU A 438 17.73 7.84 -25.80
CA LEU A 438 18.28 9.18 -25.99
C LEU A 438 17.20 10.21 -26.32
N SER A 439 16.13 9.78 -27.01
CA SER A 439 14.94 10.61 -27.16
C SER A 439 13.70 9.78 -27.46
N ALA A 440 12.54 10.31 -27.12
CA ALA A 440 11.23 9.78 -27.47
C ALA A 440 10.38 10.88 -28.13
N GLU A 441 9.76 10.57 -29.25
CA GLU A 441 8.93 11.51 -30.01
C GLU A 441 7.56 10.90 -30.32
N ASN A 442 6.50 11.67 -30.10
CA ASN A 442 5.14 11.28 -30.46
C ASN A 442 4.31 12.53 -30.79
N LYS A 443 2.99 12.35 -30.98
CA LYS A 443 2.07 13.45 -31.30
C LYS A 443 2.03 14.59 -30.26
N TYR A 444 2.55 14.37 -29.06
CA TYR A 444 2.58 15.36 -27.97
C TYR A 444 3.91 16.13 -27.89
N GLY A 445 4.91 15.76 -28.68
CA GLY A 445 6.21 16.43 -28.75
C GLY A 445 7.39 15.47 -28.59
N LYS A 446 8.59 16.05 -28.52
CA LYS A 446 9.86 15.33 -28.39
C LYS A 446 10.44 15.51 -26.99
N ASN A 447 10.82 14.42 -26.35
CA ASN A 447 11.59 14.40 -25.11
C ASN A 447 13.01 13.94 -25.40
N GLU A 448 14.01 14.70 -24.97
CA GLU A 448 15.43 14.33 -25.07
C GLU A 448 15.95 13.92 -23.69
N VAL A 449 16.70 12.83 -23.64
CA VAL A 449 17.29 12.29 -22.41
C VAL A 449 18.78 12.60 -22.42
N VAL A 450 19.23 13.38 -21.44
CA VAL A 450 20.62 13.79 -21.25
C VAL A 450 21.18 13.02 -20.06
N ILE A 451 22.28 12.29 -20.29
CA ILE A 451 23.04 11.64 -19.22
C ILE A 451 23.96 12.69 -18.60
N ARG A 452 23.73 13.02 -17.33
CA ARG A 452 24.52 14.01 -16.57
C ARG A 452 25.71 13.36 -15.86
N ASP A 453 25.49 12.20 -15.26
CA ASP A 453 26.54 11.39 -14.63
C ASP A 453 26.18 9.91 -14.66
N VAL A 454 27.20 9.06 -14.54
CA VAL A 454 27.06 7.62 -14.30
C VAL A 454 28.08 7.18 -13.27
N LYS A 455 27.60 6.41 -12.29
CA LYS A 455 28.42 5.77 -11.25
C LYS A 455 28.28 4.25 -11.36
N PHE A 456 29.42 3.58 -11.45
CA PHE A 456 29.52 2.12 -11.48
C PHE A 456 30.11 1.61 -10.16
N GLU A 457 29.52 0.56 -9.59
CA GLU A 457 29.97 -0.13 -8.37
C GLU A 457 30.19 -1.62 -8.63
#